data_AF-A0A417C9Z2-F1
#
_entry.id   AF-A0A417C9Z2-F1
#
_cell.length_a   1.000
_cell.length_b   1.000
_cell.length_c   1.000
_cell.angle_alpha   90.00
_cell.angle_beta   90.00
_cell.angle_gamma   90.00
#
_symmetry.space_group_name_H-M   'P 1'
#
loop_
_entity.id
_entity.type
_entity.pdbx_description
1 polymer ?
#
loop_
_entity_poly.entity_id
_entity_poly.type
_entity_poly.pdbx_seq_one_letter_code
_entity_poly.pdbx_strand_id
1 'polypeptide(L)' 'MIQAFSPGEVSYEEAHQIGKELADRLLEGKYSYILTTHTDKGHVHNHLIFCSADNITFSHYHDCKKNYW' A
#
# COMPACT_ATOMS: atom_id res chain seq x y z
N MET A 1 -1.56 0.64 -6.24
CA MET A 1 -0.29 1.33 -5.86
C MET A 1 0.84 0.31 -5.78
N ILE A 2 2.08 0.74 -6.10
CA ILE A 2 3.30 -0.07 -5.92
C ILE A 2 4.26 0.72 -5.03
N GLN A 3 4.84 0.05 -4.03
CA GLN A 3 5.93 0.56 -3.19
C GLN A 3 7.11 -0.40 -3.31
N ALA A 4 8.25 0.07 -3.78
CA ALA A 4 9.43 -0.75 -4.01
C ALA A 4 10.60 -0.27 -3.14
N PHE A 5 11.45 -1.22 -2.75
CA PHE A 5 12.63 -0.99 -1.94
C PHE A 5 13.88 -1.42 -2.72
N SER A 6 15.00 -0.77 -2.43
CA SER A 6 16.29 -1.14 -3.02
C SER A 6 16.71 -2.53 -2.53
N PRO A 7 17.49 -3.31 -3.30
CA PRO A 7 17.99 -4.61 -2.85
C PRO A 7 18.74 -4.50 -1.51
N GLY A 8 18.29 -5.26 -0.50
CA GLY A 8 18.88 -5.26 0.84
C GLY A 8 18.50 -4.08 1.74
N GLU A 9 17.63 -3.17 1.29
CA GLU A 9 17.16 -2.03 2.10
C GLU A 9 16.29 -2.47 3.29
N VAL A 10 15.42 -3.45 3.05
CA VAL A 10 14.49 -4.02 4.05
C VAL A 10 14.32 -5.52 3.84
N SER A 11 13.98 -6.24 4.91
CA SER A 11 13.47 -7.62 4.82
C SER A 11 12.05 -7.66 4.24
N TYR A 12 11.58 -8.87 3.88
CA TYR A 12 10.22 -9.01 3.34
C TYR A 12 9.14 -8.76 4.41
N GLU A 13 9.39 -9.10 5.66
CA GLU A 13 8.50 -8.78 6.77
C GLU A 13 8.44 -7.27 7.04
N GLU A 14 9.59 -6.59 7.06
CA GLU A 14 9.66 -5.13 7.23
C GLU A 14 8.95 -4.42 6.09
N ALA A 15 9.20 -4.82 4.83
CA ALA A 15 8.49 -4.29 3.68
C ALA A 15 6.97 -4.46 3.84
N HIS A 16 6.50 -5.65 4.22
CA HIS A 16 5.08 -5.90 4.41
C HIS A 16 4.48 -5.04 5.53
N GLN A 17 5.20 -4.87 6.65
CA GLN A 17 4.78 -4.05 7.77
C GLN A 17 4.68 -2.57 7.37
N ILE A 18 5.69 -2.03 6.68
CA ILE A 18 5.67 -0.67 6.12
C ILE A 18 4.48 -0.49 5.16
N GLY A 19 4.20 -1.49 4.33
CA GLY A 19 3.07 -1.48 3.41
C GLY A 19 1.71 -1.42 4.12
N LYS A 20 1.57 -2.11 5.27
CA LYS A 20 0.36 -2.03 6.11
C LYS A 20 0.19 -0.66 6.72
N GLU A 21 1.25 -0.10 7.30
CA GLU A 21 1.22 1.24 7.89
C GLU A 21 0.85 2.32 6.87
N LEU A 22 1.37 2.18 5.64
CA LEU A 22 1.00 3.03 4.53
C LEU A 22 -0.49 2.89 4.18
N ALA A 23 -1.01 1.65 4.08
CA ALA A 23 -2.41 1.40 3.79
C ALA A 23 -3.33 1.97 4.88
N ASP A 24 -3.00 1.75 6.15
CA ASP A 24 -3.79 2.22 7.28
C ASP A 24 -3.83 3.76 7.34
N ARG A 25 -2.69 4.42 7.08
CA ARG A 25 -2.61 5.88 7.01
C ARG A 25 -3.42 6.47 5.85
N LEU A 26 -3.38 5.84 4.67
CA LEU A 26 -4.01 6.36 3.47
C LEU A 26 -5.50 6.06 3.38
N LEU A 27 -5.90 4.88 3.84
CA LEU A 27 -7.25 4.38 3.68
C LEU A 27 -8.09 4.60 4.94
N GLU A 28 -7.45 4.87 6.09
CA GLU A 28 -8.10 5.22 7.37
C GLU A 28 -9.19 4.22 7.78
N GLY A 29 -9.06 2.95 7.39
CA GLY A 29 -10.08 1.91 7.59
C GLY A 29 -11.36 2.08 6.78
N LYS A 30 -11.46 3.08 5.90
CA LYS A 30 -12.64 3.41 5.08
C LYS A 30 -12.72 2.58 3.81
N TYR A 31 -11.60 2.07 3.31
CA TYR A 31 -11.54 1.33 2.04
C TYR A 31 -11.02 -0.08 2.27
N SER A 32 -11.68 -1.06 1.65
CA SER A 32 -11.20 -2.44 1.63
C SER A 32 -9.96 -2.58 0.75
N TYR A 33 -8.93 -3.29 1.24
CA TYR A 33 -7.68 -3.47 0.50
C TYR A 33 -7.08 -4.87 0.64
N ILE A 34 -6.19 -5.18 -0.30
CA ILE A 34 -5.28 -6.32 -0.30
C ILE A 34 -3.86 -5.77 -0.43
N LEU A 35 -2.99 -6.23 0.47
CA LEU A 35 -1.56 -5.98 0.42
C LEU A 35 -0.83 -7.29 0.12
N THR A 36 0.04 -7.29 -0.89
CA THR A 36 0.88 -8.44 -1.24
C THR A 36 2.33 -7.98 -1.40
N THR A 37 3.25 -8.73 -0.82
CA THR A 37 4.70 -8.47 -0.91
C THR A 37 5.33 -9.49 -1.85
N HIS A 38 6.06 -9.02 -2.85
CA HIS A 38 6.73 -9.82 -3.85
C HIS A 38 8.24 -9.82 -3.58
N THR A 39 8.88 -10.97 -3.78
CA THR A 39 10.32 -11.19 -3.57
C THR A 39 11.00 -11.84 -4.79
N ASP A 40 10.27 -11.97 -5.90
CA ASP A 40 10.64 -12.74 -7.08
C ASP A 40 11.43 -11.95 -8.14
N LYS A 41 11.61 -10.63 -7.96
CA LYS A 41 12.19 -9.73 -8.97
C LYS A 41 13.56 -9.13 -8.61
N GLY A 42 14.30 -9.78 -7.72
CA GLY A 42 15.63 -9.32 -7.28
C GLY A 42 15.61 -8.10 -6.34
N HIS A 43 14.42 -7.61 -5.99
CA HIS A 43 14.17 -6.62 -4.96
C HIS A 43 12.79 -6.90 -4.34
N VAL A 44 12.55 -6.33 -3.16
CA VAL A 44 11.27 -6.47 -2.46
C VAL A 44 10.37 -5.31 -2.87
N HIS A 45 9.10 -5.61 -3.19
CA HIS A 45 8.10 -4.60 -3.46
C HIS A 45 6.71 -5.05 -3.04
N ASN A 46 5.88 -4.08 -2.65
CA ASN A 46 4.50 -4.26 -2.27
C ASN A 46 3.56 -3.85 -3.39
N HIS A 47 2.50 -4.64 -3.57
CA HIS A 47 1.30 -4.26 -4.29
C HIS A 47 0.19 -3.98 -3.29
N LEU A 48 -0.28 -2.73 -3.26
CA LEU A 48 -1.47 -2.34 -2.51
C LEU A 48 -2.61 -2.07 -3.49
N ILE A 49 -3.62 -2.93 -3.45
CA ILE A 49 -4.83 -2.83 -4.27
C ILE A 49 -6.00 -2.57 -3.32
N PHE A 50 -6.80 -1.54 -3.59
CA PHE A 50 -7.92 -1.17 -2.74
C PHE A 50 -9.13 -0.76 -3.59
N CYS A 51 -10.32 -0.92 -3.01
CA CYS A 51 -11.56 -0.43 -3.62
C CYS A 51 -11.54 1.10 -3.62
N SER A 52 -11.84 1.74 -4.76
CA SER A 52 -11.87 3.20 -4.83
C SER A 52 -13.11 3.83 -4.22
N ALA A 53 -14.13 3.05 -3.84
CA ALA A 53 -15.30 3.54 -3.13
C ALA A 53 -15.16 3.27 -1.62
N ASP A 54 -15.42 4.29 -0.81
CA ASP A 54 -15.38 4.15 0.65
C ASP A 54 -16.60 3.37 1.18
N ASN A 55 -16.39 2.60 2.23
CA ASN A 55 -17.38 1.70 2.82
C ASN A 55 -18.44 2.42 3.68
N ILE A 56 -18.25 3.71 4.00
CA ILE A 56 -19.13 4.47 4.92
C ILE A 56 -20.06 5.39 4.13
N THR A 57 -19.51 6.24 3.26
CA THR A 57 -20.22 7.29 2.52
C THR A 57 -20.31 7.00 1.02
N PHE A 58 -19.65 5.94 0.53
CA PHE A 58 -19.57 5.59 -0.89
C PHE A 58 -18.89 6.66 -1.75
N SER A 59 -18.11 7.53 -1.11
CA SER A 59 -17.33 8.54 -1.80
C SER A 59 -16.16 7.90 -2.55
N HIS A 60 -15.81 8.47 -3.71
CA HIS A 60 -14.67 8.02 -4.49
C HIS A 60 -13.35 8.51 -3.88
N TYR A 61 -12.35 7.64 -3.82
CA TYR A 61 -10.99 7.96 -3.37
C TYR A 61 -10.32 8.91 -4.36
N HIS A 62 -9.87 10.06 -3.88
CA HIS A 62 -9.18 11.05 -4.71
C HIS A 62 -7.67 10.81 -4.65
N ASP A 63 -7.18 10.00 -5.57
CA ASP A 63 -5.75 9.78 -5.74
C ASP A 63 -5.06 11.06 -6.25
N CYS A 64 -4.13 11.58 -5.46
CA CYS A 64 -3.26 12.66 -5.86
C CYS A 64 -1.87 12.46 -5.27
N LYS A 65 -0.85 12.97 -5.97
CA LYS A 65 0.55 12.84 -5.53
C LYS A 65 0.72 13.24 -4.07
N LYS A 66 0.10 14.35 -3.63
CA LYS A 66 0.20 14.88 -2.26
C LYS A 66 -0.21 13.90 -1.15
N ASN A 67 -0.95 12.84 -1.46
CA ASN A 67 -1.31 11.84 -0.46
C ASN A 67 -0.10 10.99 -0.03
N TYR A 68 1.00 11.01 -0.79
CA TYR A 68 2.14 10.10 -0.65
C TYR A 68 3.44 10.75 -0.17
N TRP A 69 3.48 12.07 0.01
CA TRP A 69 4.64 12.86 0.47
C TRP A 69 4.18 13.70 1.67
#